data_AF-A0A820TTD2-F1
#
_entry.id   AF-A0A820TTD2-F1
#
_cell.length_a   1.000
_cell.length_b   1.000
_cell.length_c   1.000
_cell.angle_alpha   90.00
_cell.angle_beta   90.00
_cell.angle_gamma   90.00
#
_symmetry.space_group_name_H-M   'P 1'
#
loop_
_entity.id
_entity.type
_entity.pdbx_description
1 polymer ?
#
loop_
_entity_poly.entity_id
_entity_poly.type
_entity_poly.pdbx_seq_one_letter_code
_entity_poly.pdbx_strand_id
1 'polypeptide(L)'
;MGESDPFVEIHLPNSRQQEWTNVVQDNRNPVWNQIFTFNVQPEDDLIIFYVQDYDIRKNDMIGTGTVELKNVFDDGKFDEWVTIHADGSSTGDIYVVMSIQ
;
A
#
# COMPACT_ATOMS: atom_id res chain seq x y z
N MET A 1 24.43 11.42 1.51
CA MET A 1 23.51 10.50 2.22
C MET A 1 22.20 10.70 1.52
N GLY A 2 21.76 9.73 0.72
CA GLY A 2 20.46 9.82 0.04
C GLY A 2 19.35 9.73 1.08
N GLU A 3 18.28 10.48 0.88
CA GLU A 3 17.03 10.24 1.57
C GLU A 3 16.35 8.98 1.00
N SER A 4 15.20 8.63 1.57
CA SER A 4 14.43 7.45 1.16
C SER A 4 13.89 7.66 -0.26
N ASP A 5 13.91 6.62 -1.07
CA ASP A 5 13.31 6.47 -2.39
C ASP A 5 12.03 5.58 -2.30
N PRO A 6 10.94 6.02 -1.65
CA PRO A 6 9.83 5.13 -1.31
C PRO A 6 8.93 4.75 -2.49
N PHE A 7 8.41 3.54 -2.43
CA PHE A 7 7.32 3.02 -3.25
C PHE A 7 6.41 2.09 -2.42
N VAL A 8 5.21 1.81 -2.94
CA VAL A 8 4.25 0.90 -2.33
C VAL A 8 3.98 -0.28 -3.26
N GLU A 9 4.12 -1.48 -2.71
CA GLU A 9 3.68 -2.73 -3.30
C GLU A 9 2.30 -3.07 -2.72
N ILE A 10 1.31 -3.27 -3.59
CA ILE A 10 -0.11 -3.43 -3.23
C ILE A 10 -0.52 -4.86 -3.57
N HIS A 11 -0.90 -5.66 -2.58
CA HIS A 11 -1.18 -7.08 -2.73
C HIS A 11 -2.62 -7.43 -2.38
N LEU A 12 -3.23 -8.22 -3.27
CA LEU A 12 -4.43 -8.98 -3.03
C LEU A 12 -4.05 -10.48 -2.93
N PRO A 13 -3.79 -11.00 -1.72
CA PRO A 13 -3.04 -12.24 -1.55
C PRO A 13 -3.79 -13.49 -2.02
N ASN A 14 -5.10 -13.59 -1.79
CA ASN A 14 -5.88 -14.78 -2.13
C ASN A 14 -5.98 -14.94 -3.66
N SER A 15 -6.21 -13.84 -4.37
CA SER A 15 -6.15 -13.79 -5.84
C SER A 15 -4.75 -13.66 -6.45
N ARG A 16 -3.69 -13.53 -5.63
CA ARG A 16 -2.29 -13.34 -6.08
C ARG A 16 -2.10 -12.17 -7.06
N GLN A 17 -2.90 -11.12 -6.92
CA GLN A 17 -2.72 -9.90 -7.70
C GLN A 17 -1.80 -8.95 -6.95
N GLN A 18 -0.92 -8.28 -7.68
CA GLN A 18 0.08 -7.36 -7.14
C GLN A 18 0.31 -6.23 -8.12
N GLU A 19 0.44 -5.01 -7.60
CA GLU A 19 0.77 -3.80 -8.36
C GLU A 19 1.77 -2.96 -7.56
N TRP A 20 2.52 -2.11 -8.25
CA TRP A 20 3.51 -1.23 -7.62
C TRP A 20 3.32 0.21 -8.05
N THR A 21 3.49 1.12 -7.10
CA THR A 21 3.69 2.53 -7.43
C THR A 21 5.05 2.74 -8.08
N ASN A 22 5.22 3.89 -8.70
CA ASN A 22 6.52 4.41 -9.08
C ASN A 22 7.34 4.67 -7.81
N VAL A 23 8.66 4.56 -7.95
CA VAL A 23 9.63 5.02 -6.96
C VAL A 23 9.69 6.53 -7.01
N VAL A 24 9.55 7.18 -5.85
CA VAL A 24 9.75 8.63 -5.71
C VAL A 24 11.11 8.84 -5.08
N GLN A 25 12.04 9.47 -5.79
CA GLN A 25 13.42 9.63 -5.32
C GLN A 25 13.55 10.71 -4.24
N ASP A 26 14.42 10.46 -3.26
CA ASP A 26 14.90 11.41 -2.25
C ASP A 26 13.76 12.16 -1.54
N ASN A 27 12.73 11.43 -1.08
CA ASN A 27 11.52 12.02 -0.52
C ASN A 27 10.85 11.15 0.56
N ARG A 28 10.83 11.65 1.80
CA ARG A 28 10.14 11.00 2.94
C ARG A 28 8.62 11.22 3.02
N ASN A 29 8.07 12.09 2.18
CA ASN A 29 6.63 12.37 2.06
C ASN A 29 6.20 12.25 0.58
N PRO A 30 6.31 11.04 0.01
CA PRO A 30 6.02 10.82 -1.40
C PRO A 30 4.54 11.06 -1.73
N VAL A 31 4.28 11.52 -2.94
CA VAL A 31 2.93 11.61 -3.51
C VAL A 31 2.91 10.80 -4.80
N TRP A 32 2.32 9.61 -4.73
CA TRP A 32 2.27 8.71 -5.89
C TRP A 32 1.11 9.03 -6.84
N ASN A 33 -0.10 9.30 -6.31
CA ASN A 33 -1.31 9.58 -7.09
C ASN A 33 -1.54 8.60 -8.25
N GLN A 34 -1.30 7.31 -8.02
CA GLN A 34 -1.52 6.25 -8.99
C GLN A 34 -2.80 5.48 -8.70
N ILE A 35 -3.47 5.06 -9.77
CA ILE A 35 -4.72 4.30 -9.72
C ILE A 35 -4.44 2.91 -10.25
N PHE A 36 -4.91 1.91 -9.50
CA PHE A 36 -4.83 0.50 -9.85
C PHE A 36 -6.23 -0.11 -9.83
N THR A 37 -6.44 -1.16 -10.62
CA THR A 37 -7.71 -1.90 -10.66
C THR A 37 -7.42 -3.36 -10.38
N PHE A 38 -8.10 -3.91 -9.36
CA PHE A 38 -7.99 -5.30 -8.97
C PHE A 38 -9.31 -6.03 -9.26
N ASN A 39 -9.22 -7.28 -9.71
CA ASN A 39 -10.39 -8.14 -9.90
C ASN A 39 -10.68 -8.90 -8.61
N VAL A 40 -11.52 -8.37 -7.73
CA VAL A 40 -11.79 -8.97 -6.42
C VAL A 40 -12.69 -10.20 -6.54
N GLN A 41 -12.29 -11.31 -5.92
CA GLN A 41 -13.06 -12.55 -5.83
C GLN A 41 -13.70 -12.71 -4.45
N PRO A 42 -14.71 -13.59 -4.27
CA PRO A 42 -15.37 -13.80 -2.98
C PRO A 42 -14.43 -14.23 -1.84
N GLU A 43 -13.31 -14.89 -2.16
CA GLU A 43 -12.27 -15.29 -1.21
C GLU A 43 -11.35 -14.15 -0.78
N ASP A 44 -11.35 -13.00 -1.45
CA ASP A 44 -10.51 -11.86 -1.10
C ASP A 44 -11.13 -11.07 0.06
N ASP A 45 -10.43 -11.03 1.19
CA ASP A 45 -10.89 -10.42 2.43
C ASP A 45 -10.08 -9.18 2.83
N LEU A 46 -8.83 -9.08 2.35
CA LEU A 46 -7.90 -8.02 2.73
C LEU A 46 -7.00 -7.60 1.56
N ILE A 47 -6.65 -6.31 1.54
CA ILE A 47 -5.61 -5.75 0.67
C ILE A 47 -4.45 -5.27 1.54
N ILE A 48 -3.23 -5.60 1.15
CA ILE A 48 -1.99 -5.30 1.90
C ILE A 48 -1.17 -4.27 1.13
N PHE A 49 -0.63 -3.29 1.85
CA PHE A 49 0.29 -2.29 1.36
C PHE A 49 1.65 -2.50 2.02
N TYR A 50 2.66 -2.83 1.23
CA TYR A 50 4.05 -2.90 1.67
C TYR A 50 4.77 -1.62 1.24
N VAL A 51 5.12 -0.77 2.20
CA VAL A 51 5.90 0.44 1.94
C VAL A 51 7.37 0.08 2.03
N GLN A 52 8.11 0.38 0.97
CA GLN A 52 9.50 -0.01 0.80
C GLN A 52 10.34 1.16 0.33
N ASP A 53 11.60 1.17 0.75
CA ASP A 53 12.64 2.06 0.28
C ASP A 53 13.40 1.37 -0.87
N TYR A 54 13.41 1.97 -2.05
CA TYR A 54 14.12 1.38 -3.18
C TYR A 54 15.63 1.49 -3.00
N ASP A 55 16.34 0.36 -3.11
CA ASP A 55 17.80 0.31 -3.15
C ASP A 55 18.24 -0.64 -4.28
N ILE A 56 19.32 -0.29 -4.97
CA ILE A 56 19.88 -1.03 -6.10
C ILE A 56 20.18 -2.50 -5.74
N ARG A 57 20.55 -2.79 -4.49
CA ARG A 57 20.88 -4.15 -4.05
C ARG A 57 19.66 -4.91 -3.58
N LYS A 58 18.93 -4.31 -2.64
CA LYS A 58 17.77 -4.91 -1.99
C LYS A 58 16.97 -3.79 -1.33
N ASN A 59 15.69 -3.71 -1.70
CA ASN A 59 14.77 -2.77 -1.06
C ASN A 59 14.67 -3.02 0.45
N ASP A 60 14.61 -1.94 1.21
CA ASP A 60 14.44 -1.97 2.65
C ASP A 60 12.94 -1.82 2.98
N MET A 61 12.41 -2.73 3.79
CA MET A 61 11.01 -2.66 4.21
C MET A 61 10.83 -1.53 5.23
N ILE A 62 9.94 -0.58 4.94
CA ILE A 62 9.54 0.49 5.86
C ILE A 62 8.40 0.00 6.76
N GLY A 63 7.48 -0.80 6.21
CA GLY A 63 6.45 -1.47 6.99
C GLY A 63 5.23 -1.85 6.15
N THR A 64 4.19 -2.30 6.85
CA THR A 64 2.99 -2.87 6.23
C THR A 64 1.74 -2.20 6.76
N GLY A 65 0.79 -1.90 5.88
CA GLY A 65 -0.58 -1.49 6.21
C GLY A 65 -1.58 -2.46 5.58
N THR A 66 -2.76 -2.60 6.17
CA THR A 66 -3.80 -3.52 5.67
C THR A 66 -5.15 -2.83 5.72
N VAL A 67 -5.99 -3.09 4.73
CA VAL A 67 -7.42 -2.74 4.76
C VAL A 67 -8.26 -3.99 4.55
N GLU A 68 -9.24 -4.20 5.42
CA GLU A 68 -10.27 -5.22 5.21
C GLU A 68 -11.20 -4.76 4.08
N LEU A 69 -11.33 -5.57 3.03
CA LEU A 69 -12.15 -5.23 1.86
C LEU A 69 -13.64 -5.13 2.20
N LYS A 70 -14.07 -5.80 3.28
CA LYS A 70 -15.41 -5.65 3.83
C LYS A 70 -15.79 -4.20 4.08
N ASN A 71 -14.88 -3.36 4.59
CA ASN A 71 -15.14 -1.95 4.84
C ASN A 71 -15.47 -1.21 3.53
N VAL A 72 -14.76 -1.55 2.45
CA VAL A 72 -15.01 -0.98 1.11
C VAL A 72 -16.36 -1.46 0.56
N PHE A 73 -16.70 -2.74 0.76
CA PHE A 73 -17.95 -3.33 0.30
C PHE A 73 -19.19 -2.80 1.02
N ASP A 74 -19.11 -2.64 2.35
CA ASP A 74 -20.23 -2.17 3.16
C ASP A 74 -20.53 -0.69 2.88
N ASP A 75 -19.49 0.15 2.74
CA ASP A 75 -19.64 1.60 2.56
C ASP A 75 -19.60 2.06 1.09
N GLY A 76 -19.26 1.16 0.17
CA GLY A 76 -19.04 1.44 -1.26
C GLY A 76 -17.74 2.19 -1.57
N LYS A 77 -17.02 2.62 -0.53
CA LYS A 77 -15.75 3.35 -0.62
C LYS A 77 -14.91 3.20 0.65
N PHE A 78 -13.62 3.46 0.51
CA PHE A 78 -12.69 3.70 1.60
C PHE A 78 -11.84 4.92 1.23
N ASP A 79 -11.67 5.87 2.14
CA ASP A 79 -11.06 7.17 1.87
C ASP A 79 -10.42 7.70 3.16
N GLU A 80 -9.34 7.05 3.57
CA GLU A 80 -8.75 7.24 4.90
C GLU A 80 -7.22 7.06 4.88
N TRP A 81 -6.60 7.46 6.00
CA TRP A 81 -5.20 7.14 6.30
C TRP A 81 -5.08 5.73 6.85
N VAL A 82 -4.13 4.97 6.33
CA VAL A 82 -3.75 3.63 6.79
C VAL A 82 -2.41 3.74 7.49
N THR A 83 -2.36 3.39 8.77
CA THR A 83 -1.10 3.35 9.52
C THR A 83 -0.25 2.17 9.09
N ILE A 84 1.03 2.46 8.86
CA ILE A 84 2.05 1.50 8.47
C ILE A 84 2.79 1.06 9.73
N HIS A 85 2.95 -0.25 9.88
CA HIS A 85 3.60 -0.85 11.02
C HIS A 85 4.81 -1.70 10.62
N ALA A 86 5.87 -1.63 11.43
CA ALA A 86 7.01 -2.55 11.39
C ALA A 86 7.42 -2.90 12.82
N ASP A 87 7.70 -4.18 13.06
CA ASP A 87 8.17 -4.70 14.36
C ASP A 87 7.31 -4.23 15.57
N GLY A 88 5.99 -4.14 15.38
CA GLY A 88 5.03 -3.72 16.40
C GLY A 88 4.97 -2.21 16.66
N SER A 89 5.70 -1.39 15.90
CA SER A 89 5.69 0.07 15.99
C SER A 89 5.10 0.69 14.72
N SER A 90 4.51 1.88 14.83
CA SER A 90 4.13 2.67 13.65
C SER A 90 5.37 3.29 13.00
N THR A 91 5.46 3.25 11.68
CA THR A 91 6.56 3.84 10.88
C THR A 91 6.11 4.98 9.96
N GLY A 92 4.81 5.25 9.91
CA GLY A 92 4.20 6.32 9.13
C GLY A 92 2.76 5.97 8.76
N ASP A 93 2.16 6.77 7.89
CA ASP A 93 0.82 6.54 7.36
C ASP A 93 0.84 6.72 5.83
N ILE A 94 -0.02 6.01 5.12
CA ILE A 94 -0.33 6.27 3.71
C ILE A 94 -1.80 6.65 3.57
N TYR A 95 -2.11 7.57 2.67
CA TYR A 95 -3.49 7.93 2.36
C TYR A 95 -3.99 7.08 1.18
N VAL A 96 -5.12 6.42 1.35
CA VAL A 96 -5.65 5.45 0.38
C VAL A 96 -7.11 5.75 0.08
N VAL A 97 -7.43 5.78 -1.21
CA VAL A 97 -8.81 5.86 -1.71
C VAL A 97 -9.12 4.59 -2.51
N MET A 98 -10.21 3.92 -2.16
CA MET A 98 -10.74 2.75 -2.86
C MET A 98 -12.25 2.91 -3.05
N SER A 99 -12.75 2.40 -4.17
CA SER A 99 -14.17 2.38 -4.49
C SER A 99 -14.48 1.20 -5.38
N ILE A 100 -15.69 0.67 -5.27
CA ILE A 100 -16.18 -0.37 -6.18
C ILE A 100 -16.74 0.32 -7.42
N GLN A 101 -16.40 -0.22 -8.59
CA GLN A 101 -16.89 0.27 -9.89
C GLN A 101 -18.11 -0.51 -10.36
#